data_AF-A0A417T6F9-F1
#
_entry.id   AF-A0A417T6F9-F1
#
_cell.length_a   1.000
_cell.length_b   1.000
_cell.length_c   1.000
_cell.angle_alpha   90.00
_cell.angle_beta   90.00
_cell.angle_gamma   90.00
#
_symmetry.space_group_name_H-M   'P 1'
#
loop_
_entity.id
_entity.type
_entity.pdbx_description
1 polymer ?
#
loop_
_entity_poly.entity_id
_entity_poly.type
_entity_poly.pdbx_seq_one_letter_code
_entity_poly.pdbx_strand_id
1 'polypeptide(L)'
;MNFTTPYYVKNGVVDMKTTTLVKYNGTWYYVKNSVMDKSRTLCKYNNVWYFVNNGKMDRTYTGYVNYNGSKYYVVKGVMQKKVK
;
A
#
# COMPACT_ATOMS: atom_id res chain seq x y z
N MET A 1 10.39 17.91 -23.64
CA MET A 1 9.45 16.81 -23.92
C MET A 1 8.83 16.38 -22.59
N ASN A 2 7.53 16.67 -22.42
CA ASN A 2 6.75 16.23 -21.26
C ASN A 2 6.10 14.89 -21.61
N PHE A 3 6.33 13.85 -20.81
CA PHE A 3 5.56 12.61 -20.91
C PHE A 3 4.66 12.46 -19.69
N THR A 4 3.39 12.73 -19.93
CA THR A 4 2.23 12.43 -19.10
C THR A 4 1.93 10.92 -19.12
N THR A 5 1.80 10.34 -17.92
CA THR A 5 1.10 9.11 -17.44
C THR A 5 0.34 8.22 -18.45
N PRO A 6 0.15 6.88 -18.25
CA PRO A 6 0.09 6.14 -16.97
C PRO A 6 0.79 4.75 -16.97
N TYR A 7 1.12 4.21 -15.80
CA TYR A 7 1.81 2.91 -15.70
C TYR A 7 0.85 1.74 -16.03
N TYR A 8 1.05 1.19 -17.23
CA TYR A 8 0.46 -0.04 -17.73
C TYR A 8 1.08 -1.25 -17.01
N VAL A 9 0.25 -2.14 -16.46
CA VAL A 9 0.69 -3.50 -16.15
C VAL A 9 0.47 -4.34 -17.42
N LYS A 10 1.56 -4.66 -18.13
CA LYS A 10 1.56 -5.59 -19.26
C LYS A 10 2.64 -6.65 -19.02
N ASN A 11 2.23 -7.91 -18.96
CA ASN A 11 3.08 -9.10 -19.06
C ASN A 11 4.24 -9.24 -18.06
N GLY A 12 3.95 -9.20 -16.75
CA GLY A 12 4.82 -9.83 -15.74
C GLY A 12 6.18 -9.18 -15.47
N VAL A 13 6.50 -8.04 -16.08
CA VAL A 13 7.70 -7.26 -15.72
C VAL A 13 7.29 -6.19 -14.72
N VAL A 14 7.53 -6.48 -13.44
CA VAL A 14 7.40 -5.53 -12.35
C VAL A 14 8.40 -4.40 -12.59
N ASP A 15 7.89 -3.20 -12.79
CA ASP A 15 8.70 -1.98 -12.74
C ASP A 15 9.43 -1.95 -11.39
N MET A 16 10.76 -2.01 -11.42
CA MET A 16 11.60 -2.47 -10.30
C MET A 16 11.60 -1.53 -9.07
N LYS A 17 10.88 -0.41 -9.15
CA LYS A 17 10.66 0.57 -8.06
C LYS A 17 9.21 0.59 -7.55
N THR A 18 8.42 -0.42 -7.85
CA THR A 18 7.01 -0.43 -7.45
C THR A 18 6.85 -0.62 -5.93
N THR A 19 6.10 0.28 -5.30
CA THR A 19 5.55 0.11 -3.95
C THR A 19 4.06 -0.20 -4.09
N THR A 20 3.63 -1.43 -3.79
CA THR A 20 2.25 -1.87 -4.03
C THR A 20 1.84 -3.02 -3.10
N LEU A 21 0.58 -3.46 -3.22
CA LEU A 21 0.07 -4.68 -2.62
C LEU A 21 -0.06 -5.78 -3.68
N VAL A 22 0.41 -6.97 -3.35
CA VAL A 22 0.28 -8.17 -4.21
C VAL A 22 -0.52 -9.23 -3.45
N LYS A 23 -1.50 -9.85 -4.12
CA LYS A 23 -2.30 -10.93 -3.55
C LYS A 23 -1.63 -12.27 -3.83
N TYR A 24 -1.36 -13.04 -2.77
CA TYR A 24 -0.82 -14.40 -2.86
C TYR A 24 -1.54 -15.29 -1.83
N ASN A 25 -2.04 -16.44 -2.25
CA ASN A 25 -2.78 -17.39 -1.40
C ASN A 25 -3.86 -16.71 -0.51
N GLY A 26 -4.64 -15.79 -1.09
CA GLY A 26 -5.71 -15.07 -0.40
C GLY A 26 -5.25 -13.95 0.55
N THR A 27 -3.95 -13.83 0.81
CA THR A 27 -3.37 -12.77 1.65
C THR A 27 -2.75 -11.69 0.77
N TRP A 28 -2.88 -10.42 1.17
CA TRP A 28 -2.22 -9.30 0.49
C TRP A 28 -0.92 -8.96 1.20
N TYR A 29 0.15 -8.84 0.43
CA TYR A 29 1.51 -8.58 0.91
C TYR A 29 2.00 -7.25 0.39
N TYR A 30 2.69 -6.52 1.25
CA TYR A 30 3.35 -5.27 0.91
C TYR A 30 4.68 -5.54 0.21
N VAL A 31 4.79 -5.04 -1.01
CA VAL A 31 6.00 -5.12 -1.83
C VAL A 31 6.56 -3.72 -1.98
N LYS A 32 7.83 -3.55 -1.65
CA LYS A 32 8.56 -2.28 -1.77
C LYS A 32 9.91 -2.58 -2.42
N ASN A 33 10.27 -1.85 -3.48
CA ASN A 33 11.50 -2.09 -4.24
C ASN A 33 11.65 -3.55 -4.68
N SER A 34 10.55 -4.15 -5.16
CA SER A 34 10.48 -5.54 -5.65
C SER A 34 10.72 -6.63 -4.59
N VAL A 35 10.78 -6.28 -3.29
CA VAL A 35 10.89 -7.26 -2.19
C VAL A 35 9.68 -7.18 -1.25
N MET A 36 9.32 -8.31 -0.64
CA MET A 36 8.34 -8.31 0.44
C MET A 36 8.94 -7.59 1.66
N ASP A 37 8.30 -6.52 2.09
CA ASP A 37 8.76 -5.68 3.19
C ASP A 37 7.81 -5.85 4.38
N LYS A 38 8.37 -6.07 5.58
CA LYS A 38 7.61 -6.31 6.83
C LYS A 38 7.15 -5.03 7.53
N SER A 39 7.21 -3.88 6.86
CA SER A 39 6.81 -2.59 7.39
C SER A 39 5.40 -2.58 7.96
N ARG A 40 5.20 -1.71 8.96
CA ARG A 40 3.88 -1.23 9.39
C ARG A 40 3.63 0.13 8.73
N THR A 41 2.77 0.18 7.73
CA THR A 41 2.62 1.38 6.86
C THR A 41 1.23 1.47 6.24
N LEU A 42 0.99 2.53 5.46
CA LEU A 42 -0.12 2.62 4.52
C LEU A 42 0.39 2.36 3.10
N CYS A 43 -0.37 1.61 2.30
CA CYS A 43 -0.07 1.36 0.90
C CYS A 43 -1.30 1.66 0.04
N LYS A 44 -1.11 2.38 -1.07
CA LYS A 44 -2.18 2.72 -2.00
C LYS A 44 -2.31 1.62 -3.05
N TYR A 45 -3.51 1.08 -3.23
CA TYR A 45 -3.84 0.09 -4.25
C TYR A 45 -5.24 0.42 -4.81
N ASN A 46 -5.37 0.51 -6.13
CA ASN A 46 -6.64 0.88 -6.81
C ASN A 46 -7.31 2.13 -6.18
N ASN A 47 -6.55 3.20 -6.00
CA ASN A 47 -6.99 4.47 -5.40
C ASN A 47 -7.44 4.42 -3.93
N VAL A 48 -7.39 3.26 -3.28
CA VAL A 48 -7.71 3.10 -1.86
C VAL A 48 -6.42 2.88 -1.07
N TRP A 49 -6.33 3.47 0.12
CA TRP A 49 -5.20 3.26 1.03
C TRP A 49 -5.54 2.18 2.04
N TYR A 50 -4.69 1.16 2.09
CA TYR A 50 -4.84 0.03 2.99
C TYR A 50 -3.75 0.04 4.04
N PHE A 51 -4.12 -0.40 5.24
CA PHE A 51 -3.20 -0.58 6.33
C PHE A 51 -2.45 -1.90 6.22
N VAL A 52 -1.14 -1.80 6.36
CA VAL A 52 -0.19 -2.91 6.36
C VAL A 52 0.40 -3.05 7.75
N ASN A 53 0.39 -4.27 8.28
CA ASN A 53 1.03 -4.63 9.52
C ASN A 53 1.90 -5.87 9.29
N ASN A 54 3.17 -5.81 9.71
CA ASN A 54 4.13 -6.90 9.50
C ASN A 54 4.19 -7.36 8.03
N GLY A 55 4.12 -6.41 7.09
CA GLY A 55 4.15 -6.67 5.65
C GLY A 55 2.89 -7.28 5.05
N LYS A 56 1.81 -7.42 5.82
CA LYS A 56 0.52 -7.95 5.35
C LYS A 56 -0.58 -6.91 5.46
N MET A 57 -1.50 -6.89 4.52
CA MET A 57 -2.71 -6.07 4.65
C MET A 57 -3.54 -6.57 5.85
N ASP A 58 -3.75 -5.72 6.83
CA ASP A 58 -4.53 -6.03 8.02
C ASP A 58 -5.91 -5.38 7.89
N ARG A 59 -6.90 -6.22 7.57
CA ARG A 59 -8.30 -5.81 7.36
C ARG A 59 -9.09 -5.66 8.67
N THR A 60 -8.46 -5.94 9.80
CA THR A 60 -9.12 -5.89 11.11
C THR A 60 -8.74 -4.64 11.89
N TYR A 61 -7.56 -4.07 11.61
CA TYR A 61 -7.06 -2.90 12.31
C TYR A 61 -7.99 -1.69 12.17
N THR A 62 -8.28 -1.07 13.31
CA THR A 62 -8.96 0.22 13.42
C THR A 62 -8.20 1.09 14.40
N GLY A 63 -7.81 2.29 13.99
CA GLY A 63 -6.98 3.17 14.80
C GLY A 63 -6.18 4.17 13.99
N TYR A 64 -5.20 4.78 14.65
CA TYR A 64 -4.35 5.80 14.06
C TYR A 64 -3.03 5.25 13.54
N VAL A 65 -2.63 5.71 12.35
CA VAL A 65 -1.37 5.32 11.69
C VAL A 65 -0.61 6.57 11.29
N ASN A 66 0.69 6.60 11.59
CA ASN A 66 1.59 7.64 11.10
C ASN A 66 2.17 7.21 9.75
N TYR A 67 2.10 8.08 8.75
CA TYR A 67 2.64 7.84 7.42
C TYR A 67 3.17 9.16 6.84
N ASN A 68 4.43 9.18 6.41
CA ASN A 68 5.13 10.36 5.88
C ASN A 68 4.92 11.63 6.73
N GLY A 69 5.10 11.51 8.05
CA GLY A 69 4.97 12.64 8.99
C GLY A 69 3.54 13.11 9.27
N SER A 70 2.53 12.53 8.62
CA SER A 70 1.12 12.82 8.82
C SER A 70 0.42 11.69 9.59
N LYS A 71 -0.67 12.01 10.29
CA LYS A 71 -1.47 11.03 11.03
C LYS A 71 -2.77 10.74 10.29
N TYR A 72 -3.12 9.47 10.13
CA TYR A 72 -4.31 9.02 9.43
C TYR A 72 -5.17 8.13 10.32
N TYR A 73 -6.48 8.19 10.11
CA TYR A 73 -7.42 7.30 10.77
C TYR A 73 -7.83 6.17 9.82
N VAL A 74 -7.72 4.93 10.31
CA VAL A 74 -7.99 3.69 9.58
C VAL A 74 -9.15 2.97 10.26
N VAL A 75 -10.07 2.43 9.47
CA VAL A 75 -11.19 1.59 9.92
C VAL A 75 -11.19 0.30 9.11
N LYS A 76 -11.18 -0.85 9.79
CA LYS A 76 -11.17 -2.19 9.16
C LYS A 76 -10.14 -2.30 8.04
N GLY A 77 -8.93 -1.80 8.31
CA GLY A 77 -7.81 -1.81 7.38
C GLY A 77 -7.86 -0.78 6.25
N VAL A 78 -8.88 0.06 6.16
CA VAL A 78 -9.03 1.08 5.11
C VAL A 78 -8.87 2.48 5.69
N MET A 79 -7.96 3.27 5.10
CA MET A 79 -7.77 4.67 5.47
C MET A 79 -9.05 5.47 5.17
N GLN A 80 -9.52 6.24 6.15
CA GLN A 80 -10.71 7.06 6.03
C GLN A 80 -10.34 8.53 5.76
N LYS A 81 -9.47 9.09 6.60
CA LYS A 81 -9.10 10.51 6.51
C LYS A 81 -7.71 10.77 7.07
N LYS A 82 -7.07 11.80 6.51
CA LYS A 82 -5.94 12.47 7.15
C LYS A 82 -6.44 13.26 8.35
N VAL A 83 -5.71 13.21 9.45
CA VAL A 83 -6.06 13.86 10.73
C VAL A 83 -5.17 15.07 10.98
N LYS A 84 -3.88 14.96 10.63
CA LYS A 84 -2.87 16.01 10.77
C LYS A 84 -1.89 15.91 9.61
#